data_AF-A0A2K0UKP6-F1
#
_entry.id   AF-A0A2K0UKP6-F1
#
_cell.length_a   1.000
_cell.length_b   1.000
_cell.length_c   1.000
_cell.angle_alpha   90.00
_cell.angle_beta   90.00
_cell.angle_gamma   90.00
#
_symmetry.space_group_name_H-M   'P 1'
#
loop_
_entity.id
_entity.type
_entity.pdbx_description
1 polymer ?
#
loop_
_entity_poly.entity_id
_entity_poly.type
_entity_poly.pdbx_seq_one_letter_code
_entity_poly.pdbx_strand_id
1 'polypeptide(L)' 'MRKVGSEYHDMIPPELEGKSPLKPFFSIATGDGIKQHLGDAYWQKNLESPILFGSAVAHIIEH' A
#
# COMPACT_ATOMS: atom_id res chain seq x y z
N MET A 1 -0.49 6.24 12.74
CA MET A 1 -1.47 7.17 12.16
C MET A 1 -2.93 6.73 12.28
N ARG A 2 -3.27 5.62 12.97
CA ARG A 2 -4.67 5.11 13.05
C ARG A 2 -5.72 6.13 13.53
N LYS A 3 -5.32 7.11 14.35
CA LYS A 3 -6.22 8.16 14.85
C LYS A 3 -6.71 9.13 13.77
N VAL A 4 -6.05 9.17 12.60
CA VAL A 4 -6.39 10.06 11.47
C VAL A 4 -6.66 9.28 10.18
N GLY A 5 -6.73 7.94 10.27
CA GLY A 5 -6.82 7.09 9.09
C GLY A 5 -8.17 7.18 8.40
N SER A 6 -9.25 7.31 9.18
CA SER A 6 -10.60 7.58 8.67
C SER A 6 -10.66 8.92 7.94
N GLU A 7 -10.14 9.97 8.54
CA GLU A 7 -10.14 11.32 7.96
C GLU A 7 -9.29 11.35 6.69
N TYR A 8 -8.16 10.64 6.69
CA TYR A 8 -7.36 10.46 5.48
C TYR A 8 -8.12 9.70 4.39
N HIS A 9 -8.83 8.63 4.74
CA HIS A 9 -9.64 7.86 3.79
C HIS A 9 -10.78 8.70 3.20
N ASP A 10 -11.47 9.48 4.02
CA ASP A 10 -12.55 10.39 3.58
C ASP A 10 -12.06 11.49 2.63
N MET A 11 -10.78 11.84 2.69
CA MET A 11 -10.15 12.79 1.76
C MET A 11 -9.76 12.16 0.41
N ILE A 12 -9.79 10.83 0.29
CA ILE A 12 -9.52 10.15 -0.98
C ILE A 12 -10.77 10.30 -1.87
N PRO A 13 -10.65 10.92 -3.05
CA PRO A 13 -11.80 11.11 -3.93
C PRO A 13 -12.40 9.76 -4.35
N PRO A 14 -13.73 9.61 -4.37
CA PRO A 14 -14.38 8.37 -4.79
C PRO A 14 -14.09 8.01 -6.26
N GLU A 15 -13.67 8.99 -7.07
CA GLU A 15 -13.23 8.79 -8.46
C GLU A 15 -11.81 8.20 -8.57
N LEU A 16 -11.08 8.06 -7.46
CA LEU A 16 -9.78 7.39 -7.46
C LEU A 16 -9.96 5.89 -7.67
N GLU A 17 -9.89 5.47 -8.93
CA GLU A 17 -9.84 4.06 -9.29
C GLU A 17 -8.45 3.48 -9.00
N GLY A 18 -8.36 2.65 -7.96
CA GLY A 18 -7.19 1.81 -7.73
C GLY A 18 -6.92 0.92 -8.95
N LYS A 19 -5.65 0.68 -9.28
CA LYS A 19 -5.26 -0.21 -10.39
C LYS A 19 -4.34 -1.31 -9.88
N SER A 20 -4.38 -2.47 -10.55
CA SER A 20 -3.35 -3.48 -10.37
C SER A 20 -2.02 -3.00 -10.96
N PRO A 21 -0.89 -3.28 -10.30
CA PRO A 21 0.43 -2.95 -10.84
C PRO A 21 0.69 -3.66 -12.18
N LEU A 22 1.19 -2.92 -13.17
CA LEU A 22 1.61 -3.49 -14.47
C LEU A 22 3.04 -4.07 -14.43
N LYS A 23 3.81 -3.71 -13.41
CA LYS A 23 5.14 -4.21 -13.10
C LYS A 23 5.15 -4.78 -11.68
N PRO A 24 6.10 -5.66 -11.34
CA PRO A 24 6.27 -6.11 -9.96
C PRO A 24 6.31 -4.91 -9.00
N PHE A 25 5.47 -4.96 -7.97
CA PHE A 25 5.35 -3.90 -6.98
C PHE A 25 5.52 -4.50 -5.59
N PHE A 26 6.64 -4.17 -4.94
CA PHE A 26 6.96 -4.62 -3.59
C PHE A 26 6.58 -3.51 -2.62
N SER A 27 5.53 -3.75 -1.86
CA SER A 27 4.94 -2.74 -1.01
C SER A 27 5.62 -2.71 0.34
N ILE A 28 6.19 -1.57 0.70
CA ILE A 28 6.75 -1.34 2.04
C ILE A 28 5.67 -1.30 3.14
N ALA A 29 4.39 -1.20 2.79
CA ALA A 29 3.29 -1.27 3.76
C ALA A 29 2.89 -2.71 4.12
N THR A 30 3.16 -3.67 3.24
CA THR A 30 2.89 -5.10 3.47
C THR A 30 4.16 -5.90 3.68
N GLY A 31 5.30 -5.36 3.26
CA GLY A 31 6.59 -6.03 3.26
C GLY A 31 6.70 -7.14 2.21
N ASP A 32 5.86 -7.15 1.17
CA ASP A 32 5.72 -8.25 0.20
C ASP A 32 5.32 -7.72 -1.19
N GLY A 33 5.41 -8.57 -2.22
CA GLY A 33 4.93 -8.33 -3.57
C GLY A 33 3.39 -8.29 -3.63
N ILE A 34 2.85 -7.25 -4.27
CA ILE A 34 1.40 -7.05 -4.42
C ILE A 34 0.97 -7.23 -5.88
N LYS A 35 -0.10 -8.00 -6.09
CA LYS A 35 -0.79 -8.18 -7.38
C LYS A 35 -2.20 -7.58 -7.44
N GLN A 36 -2.75 -7.24 -6.26
CA GLN A 36 -4.09 -6.67 -6.12
C GLN A 36 -4.13 -5.17 -6.42
N HIS A 37 -5.34 -4.61 -6.52
CA HIS A 37 -5.56 -3.19 -6.75
C HIS A 37 -5.05 -2.33 -5.59
N LEU A 38 -4.38 -1.23 -5.92
CA LEU A 38 -3.89 -0.22 -4.98
C LEU A 38 -4.94 0.89 -4.78
N GLY A 39 -6.04 0.55 -4.11
CA GLY A 39 -7.15 1.45 -3.83
C GLY A 39 -6.99 2.30 -2.57
N ASP A 40 -8.03 3.05 -2.27
CA ASP A 40 -8.21 3.85 -1.05
C ASP A 40 -7.83 3.10 0.26
N ALA A 41 -8.33 1.88 0.45
CA ALA A 41 -8.02 1.05 1.61
C ALA A 41 -6.53 0.66 1.69
N TYR A 42 -5.86 0.50 0.54
CA TYR A 42 -4.41 0.27 0.51
C TYR A 42 -3.67 1.51 1.02
N TRP A 43 -4.05 2.70 0.58
CA TRP A 43 -3.40 3.94 0.98
C TRP A 43 -3.63 4.27 2.45
N GLN A 44 -4.84 4.03 2.97
CA GLN A 44 -5.08 4.15 4.41
C GLN A 44 -4.18 3.17 5.19
N LYS A 45 -4.13 1.90 4.77
CA LYS A 45 -3.25 0.90 5.42
C LYS A 45 -1.78 1.31 5.34
N ASN A 46 -1.33 1.85 4.23
CA ASN A 46 0.03 2.37 4.04
C ASN A 46 0.35 3.47 5.06
N LEU A 47 -0.58 4.41 5.27
CA LEU A 47 -0.44 5.46 6.27
C LEU A 47 -0.40 4.91 7.70
N GLU A 48 -1.22 3.91 8.01
CA GLU A 48 -1.42 3.41 9.37
C GLU A 48 -0.36 2.41 9.84
N SER A 49 0.30 1.74 8.91
CA SER A 49 1.19 0.60 9.19
C SER A 49 2.65 1.03 9.33
N PRO A 50 3.46 0.29 10.11
CA PRO A 50 4.91 0.45 10.10
C PRO A 50 5.48 0.21 8.70
N ILE A 51 6.58 0.91 8.37
CA ILE A 51 7.30 0.72 7.11
C ILE A 51 8.17 -0.55 7.20
N LEU A 52 7.90 -1.53 6.33
CA LEU A 52 8.58 -2.82 6.23
C LEU A 52 9.59 -2.85 5.07
N PHE A 53 10.46 -1.84 5.02
CA PHE A 53 11.41 -1.67 3.91
C PHE A 53 12.32 -2.88 3.70
N GLY A 54 12.91 -3.41 4.79
CA GLY A 54 13.82 -4.56 4.71
C GLY A 54 13.15 -5.81 4.12
N SER A 55 11.93 -6.13 4.54
CA SER A 55 11.15 -7.25 4.01
C SER A 55 10.83 -7.08 2.53
N ALA A 56 10.39 -5.88 2.13
CA ALA A 56 10.12 -5.59 0.73
C ALA A 56 11.38 -5.75 -0.15
N VAL A 57 12.54 -5.30 0.33
CA VAL A 57 13.82 -5.48 -0.37
C VAL A 57 14.27 -6.94 -0.42
N ALA A 58 14.08 -7.71 0.65
CA ALA A 58 14.39 -9.14 0.65
C ALA A 58 13.61 -9.88 -0.45
N HIS A 59 12.32 -9.58 -0.61
CA HIS A 59 11.52 -10.17 -1.69
C HIS A 59 11.89 -9.68 -3.09
N ILE A 60 12.52 -8.51 -3.24
CA ILE A 60 13.10 -8.10 -4.54
C ILE A 60 14.29 -9.01 -4.90
N ILE A 61 15.10 -9.40 -3.92
CA ILE A 61 16.27 -10.28 -4.14
C ILE A 61 15.82 -11.70 -4.52
N GLU A 62 14.68 -12.14 -4.01
CA GLU A 62 14.11 -13.48 -4.26
C GLU A 62 13.28 -13.59 -5.56
N HIS A 63 13.00 -12.47 -6.23
CA HIS A 63 12.11 -12.39 -7.41
C HIS A 63 12.85 -12.56 -8.74
#